data_AF-A0A2M7R186-F1
#
_entry.id   AF-A0A2M7R186-F1
#
_cell.length_a   1.000
_cell.length_b   1.000
_cell.length_c   1.000
_cell.angle_alpha   90.00
_cell.angle_beta   90.00
_cell.angle_gamma   90.00
#
_symmetry.space_group_name_H-M   'P 1'
#
loop_
_entity.id
_entity.type
_entity.pdbx_description
1 polymer ?
#
loop_
_entity_poly.entity_id
_entity_poly.type
_entity_poly.pdbx_seq_one_letter_code
_entity_poly.pdbx_strand_id
1 'polypeptide(L)'
;MKKTKLTEKPAKVTSPFDTTIHKTERTANQKFVEWINRIIKEKNLSLGIAEQETVGADRKQPDIIIFESPKSERVLCLIELKPPYFSPFDEKELKKPAWEKANTRKAKYFATSNFQWLIWFNTEKTNRMEPEERQVVDKFHLSNIENLDDIEDARFKNPLLRGIEKFLEELVRVHTGIKPEPLLPIDEFLIFRLQEKIYRLAKYYKEIIRDKAHKDAEFSRKLKKWFIEQQWTFTYSNNDFEKAARQTAYLLINKILFYDVLQSKRSGQLDSLTIPDDLTKGGLLQTTLQGYFDYVLKEIDYETIYSADFIDQIAFPENRAVVEEIKELIRILKRYDFSKIGFDIIGRIFERLIPQEERHNLGQYFTNPDIVDLILGFCIKHEDDTVVDPACGAGTFLVRAYQHKRLMNLRTPHQEILKTLWGVDIAKFPAHLSTINLAVNDLSVDENYPQILNEDFFNLSPLEKIGGDEARKKGLATLSGKTILIPYPKAVDCVVGNPPYTRQEEITEITGKESYKESMIEKALFDGKRKLADISKRAGIHAYFFVHGTKFLKDGGRFGFIVS
;
A
#
# COMPACT_ATOMS: atom_id res chain seq x y z
N MET A 1 -12.96 -56.20 -21.93
CA MET A 1 -12.51 -55.67 -20.62
C MET A 1 -12.53 -54.14 -20.68
N LYS A 2 -13.58 -53.51 -20.12
CA LYS A 2 -13.65 -52.06 -19.87
C LYS A 2 -13.73 -51.89 -18.35
N LYS A 3 -12.76 -51.22 -17.74
CA LYS A 3 -12.79 -50.86 -16.30
C LYS A 3 -13.27 -49.41 -16.17
N THR A 4 -14.44 -49.25 -15.59
CA THR A 4 -15.01 -47.99 -15.11
C THR A 4 -14.25 -47.54 -13.86
N LYS A 5 -13.69 -46.33 -13.83
CA LYS A 5 -13.17 -45.70 -12.61
C LYS A 5 -14.27 -44.87 -11.96
N LEU A 6 -14.71 -45.30 -10.78
CA LEU A 6 -15.59 -44.55 -9.87
C LEU A 6 -14.83 -43.37 -9.28
N THR A 7 -15.47 -42.20 -9.30
CA THR A 7 -15.04 -40.97 -8.64
C THR A 7 -15.44 -41.01 -7.17
N GLU A 8 -14.52 -41.38 -6.28
CA GLU A 8 -14.71 -41.23 -4.83
C GLU A 8 -14.51 -39.76 -4.44
N LYS A 9 -15.59 -39.10 -4.00
CA LYS A 9 -15.50 -37.87 -3.19
C LYS A 9 -14.95 -38.27 -1.81
N PRO A 10 -14.01 -37.54 -1.21
CA PRO A 10 -13.57 -37.83 0.14
C PRO A 10 -14.74 -37.55 1.09
N ALA A 11 -15.30 -38.61 1.68
CA ALA A 11 -16.25 -38.50 2.77
C ALA A 11 -15.50 -37.93 3.99
N LYS A 12 -15.86 -36.71 4.41
CA LYS A 12 -15.45 -36.17 5.72
C LYS A 12 -16.00 -37.10 6.80
N VAL A 13 -15.13 -37.88 7.45
CA VAL A 13 -15.46 -38.57 8.70
C VAL A 13 -15.58 -37.49 9.77
N THR A 14 -16.80 -37.13 10.13
CA THR A 14 -17.11 -36.23 11.24
C THR A 14 -17.16 -37.06 12.53
N SER A 15 -16.39 -36.67 13.54
CA SER A 15 -16.43 -37.28 14.86
C SER A 15 -17.76 -36.93 15.56
N PRO A 16 -18.44 -37.86 16.25
CA PRO A 16 -19.67 -37.57 17.03
C PRO A 16 -19.48 -36.54 18.14
N PHE A 17 -18.24 -36.13 18.41
CA PHE A 17 -17.87 -35.17 19.46
C PHE A 17 -17.34 -33.84 18.91
N ASP A 18 -17.32 -33.64 17.59
CA ASP A 18 -16.91 -32.37 16.98
C ASP A 18 -18.08 -31.37 17.04
N THR A 19 -18.19 -30.66 18.15
CA THR A 19 -19.25 -29.67 18.44
C THR A 19 -18.80 -28.24 18.09
N THR A 20 -18.14 -28.08 16.94
CA THR A 20 -17.83 -26.75 16.41
C THR A 20 -19.12 -26.12 15.87
N ILE A 21 -19.80 -25.31 16.69
CA ILE A 21 -20.96 -24.51 16.28
C ILE A 21 -20.45 -23.42 15.34
N HIS A 22 -20.56 -23.65 14.03
CA HIS A 22 -20.28 -22.63 13.04
C HIS A 22 -21.39 -21.58 13.00
N LYS A 23 -21.04 -20.32 13.22
CA LYS A 23 -21.95 -19.19 13.12
C LYS A 23 -22.17 -18.86 11.65
N THR A 24 -23.41 -19.09 11.21
CA THR A 24 -23.83 -18.69 9.87
C THR A 24 -23.96 -17.17 9.77
N GLU A 25 -23.94 -16.66 8.53
CA GLU A 25 -24.25 -15.26 8.24
C GLU A 25 -25.58 -14.80 8.86
N ARG A 26 -26.59 -15.68 8.91
CA ARG A 26 -27.88 -15.38 9.56
C ARG A 26 -27.73 -15.11 11.06
N THR A 27 -26.89 -15.89 11.74
CA THR A 27 -26.57 -15.72 13.16
C THR A 27 -25.86 -14.39 13.40
N ALA A 28 -24.90 -14.06 12.54
CA ALA A 28 -24.18 -12.79 12.58
C ALA A 28 -25.13 -11.59 12.35
N ASN A 29 -26.05 -11.67 11.40
CA ASN A 29 -27.05 -10.63 11.15
C ASN A 29 -27.96 -10.42 12.36
N GLN A 30 -28.42 -11.50 13.00
CA GLN A 30 -29.25 -11.40 14.21
C GLN A 30 -28.51 -10.69 15.35
N LYS A 31 -27.22 -11.00 15.53
CA LYS A 31 -26.38 -10.30 16.52
C LYS A 31 -26.20 -8.83 16.20
N PHE A 32 -26.03 -8.49 14.91
CA PHE A 32 -25.92 -7.11 14.47
C PHE A 32 -27.20 -6.31 14.79
N VAL A 33 -28.38 -6.90 14.59
CA VAL A 33 -29.68 -6.29 14.97
C VAL A 33 -29.80 -6.13 16.48
N GLU A 34 -29.44 -7.15 17.26
CA GLU A 34 -29.41 -7.10 18.74
C GLU A 34 -28.55 -5.90 19.21
N TRP A 35 -27.39 -5.70 18.60
CA TRP A 35 -26.47 -4.62 18.94
C TRP A 35 -26.97 -3.24 18.54
N ILE A 36 -27.52 -3.08 17.33
CA ILE A 36 -28.14 -1.82 16.92
C ILE A 36 -29.23 -1.42 17.91
N ASN A 37 -30.15 -2.33 18.22
CA ASN A 37 -31.26 -2.05 19.12
C ASN A 37 -30.81 -1.72 20.54
N ARG A 38 -29.79 -2.43 21.03
CA ARG A 38 -29.18 -2.12 22.33
C ARG A 38 -28.59 -0.72 22.35
N ILE A 39 -27.83 -0.35 21.31
CA ILE A 39 -27.20 0.98 21.21
C ILE A 39 -28.25 2.09 21.09
N ILE A 40 -29.27 1.92 20.24
CA ILE A 40 -30.37 2.90 20.10
C ILE A 40 -31.00 3.19 21.46
N LYS A 41 -31.24 2.14 22.27
CA LYS A 41 -31.80 2.27 23.61
C LYS A 41 -30.82 2.92 24.60
N GLU A 42 -29.58 2.44 24.68
CA GLU A 42 -28.56 2.92 25.62
C GLU A 42 -28.18 4.38 25.37
N LYS A 43 -28.11 4.80 24.10
CA LYS A 43 -27.77 6.17 23.69
C LYS A 43 -28.99 7.08 23.52
N ASN A 44 -30.20 6.57 23.75
CA ASN A 44 -31.45 7.30 23.57
C ASN A 44 -31.55 7.98 22.19
N LEU A 45 -31.18 7.25 21.13
CA LEU A 45 -31.22 7.75 19.76
C LEU A 45 -32.66 7.84 19.27
N SER A 46 -32.99 8.92 18.57
CA SER A 46 -34.33 9.14 18.00
C SER A 46 -34.58 8.32 16.72
N LEU A 47 -34.32 7.01 16.77
CA LEU A 47 -34.52 6.04 15.68
C LEU A 47 -35.59 5.02 16.10
N GLY A 48 -36.23 4.39 15.11
CA GLY A 48 -37.08 3.23 15.38
C GLY A 48 -36.29 1.96 15.66
N ILE A 49 -36.99 0.91 16.12
CA ILE A 49 -36.38 -0.40 16.38
C ILE A 49 -35.87 -0.97 15.06
N ALA A 50 -34.63 -1.45 15.04
CA ALA A 50 -34.10 -2.16 13.90
C ALA A 50 -34.71 -3.55 13.79
N GLU A 51 -35.18 -3.89 12.60
CA GLU A 51 -35.83 -5.17 12.32
C GLU A 51 -35.03 -6.00 11.33
N GLN A 52 -35.09 -7.32 11.51
CA GLN A 52 -34.58 -8.29 10.57
C GLN A 52 -35.73 -8.77 9.69
N GLU A 53 -35.69 -8.50 8.39
CA GLU A 53 -36.77 -8.94 7.51
C GLU A 53 -36.69 -10.45 7.21
N THR A 54 -37.80 -11.16 7.41
CA THR A 54 -37.93 -12.58 7.04
C THR A 54 -39.14 -12.76 6.11
N VAL A 55 -38.91 -12.88 4.80
CA VAL A 55 -39.97 -13.31 3.87
C VAL A 55 -39.47 -14.37 2.89
N GLY A 56 -40.14 -15.53 2.89
CA GLY A 56 -40.36 -16.37 1.69
C GLY A 56 -39.37 -17.50 1.40
N ALA A 57 -39.86 -18.55 0.71
CA ALA A 57 -39.25 -19.87 0.46
C ALA A 57 -37.92 -19.89 -0.33
N ASP A 58 -37.32 -18.73 -0.59
CA ASP A 58 -36.27 -18.52 -1.59
C ASP A 58 -34.85 -18.55 -0.98
N ARG A 59 -34.72 -18.82 0.33
CA ARG A 59 -33.43 -18.84 1.08
C ARG A 59 -32.58 -17.56 0.95
N LYS A 60 -33.14 -16.42 0.51
CA LYS A 60 -32.42 -15.15 0.46
C LYS A 60 -32.29 -14.53 1.86
N GLN A 61 -31.15 -13.89 2.09
CA GLN A 61 -30.69 -13.43 3.40
C GLN A 61 -31.49 -12.24 3.93
N PRO A 62 -31.58 -12.10 5.26
CA PRO A 62 -32.39 -11.05 5.87
C PRO A 62 -31.69 -9.69 5.90
N ASP A 63 -32.42 -8.67 5.45
CA ASP A 63 -32.05 -7.25 5.49
C ASP A 63 -32.20 -6.71 6.91
N ILE A 64 -31.34 -5.77 7.31
CA ILE A 64 -31.54 -4.97 8.52
C ILE A 64 -32.18 -3.64 8.13
N ILE A 65 -33.30 -3.30 8.74
CA ILE A 65 -34.08 -2.09 8.46
C ILE A 65 -34.04 -1.19 9.69
N ILE A 66 -33.70 0.09 9.52
CA ILE A 66 -33.74 1.12 10.55
C ILE A 66 -34.81 2.15 10.17
N PHE A 67 -35.78 2.41 11.05
CA PHE A 67 -36.84 3.39 10.83
C PHE A 67 -36.49 4.80 11.33
N GLU A 68 -37.11 5.82 10.74
CA GLU A 68 -36.86 7.24 11.07
C GLU A 68 -37.14 7.59 12.55
N SER A 69 -38.12 6.94 13.18
CA SER A 69 -38.43 7.13 14.60
C SER A 69 -39.25 5.95 15.15
N PRO A 70 -39.40 5.80 16.48
CA PRO A 70 -40.12 4.67 17.10
C PRO A 70 -41.58 4.49 16.65
N LYS A 71 -42.22 5.52 16.10
CA LYS A 71 -43.61 5.48 15.61
C LYS A 71 -43.73 5.58 14.08
N SER A 72 -42.61 5.63 13.37
CA SER A 72 -42.59 5.80 11.91
C SER A 72 -42.49 4.45 11.22
N GLU A 73 -43.31 4.22 10.21
CA GLU A 73 -43.16 3.10 9.27
C GLU A 73 -42.20 3.43 8.11
N ARG A 74 -41.66 4.66 8.08
CA ARG A 74 -40.71 5.09 7.04
C ARG A 74 -39.33 4.55 7.36
N VAL A 75 -38.78 3.81 6.40
CA VAL A 75 -37.40 3.30 6.47
C VAL A 75 -36.42 4.45 6.26
N LEU A 76 -35.52 4.64 7.21
CA LEU A 76 -34.42 5.61 7.09
C LEU A 76 -33.21 4.99 6.38
N CYS A 77 -32.79 3.81 6.83
CA CYS A 77 -31.60 3.14 6.34
C CYS A 77 -31.81 1.62 6.26
N LEU A 78 -31.42 1.03 5.13
CA LEU A 78 -31.34 -0.42 4.97
C LEU A 78 -29.88 -0.88 4.99
N ILE A 79 -29.55 -1.94 5.73
CA ILE A 79 -28.19 -2.49 5.80
C ILE A 79 -28.18 -3.91 5.23
N GLU A 80 -27.37 -4.12 4.20
CA GLU A 80 -27.03 -5.44 3.68
C GLU A 80 -25.71 -5.91 4.31
N LEU A 81 -25.70 -7.15 4.81
CA LEU A 81 -24.53 -7.76 5.42
C LEU A 81 -24.06 -8.94 4.58
N LYS A 82 -22.74 -9.10 4.47
CA LYS A 82 -22.09 -10.30 3.93
C LYS A 82 -20.92 -10.72 4.82
N PRO A 83 -20.43 -11.96 4.74
CA PRO A 83 -19.28 -12.36 5.54
C PRO A 83 -17.99 -11.63 5.13
N PRO A 84 -16.95 -11.61 5.99
CA PRO A 84 -15.71 -10.83 5.80
C PRO A 84 -14.90 -11.12 4.52
N TYR A 85 -15.21 -12.19 3.79
CA TYR A 85 -14.54 -12.47 2.51
C TYR A 85 -15.11 -11.64 1.34
N PHE A 86 -16.30 -11.04 1.47
CA PHE A 86 -16.84 -10.10 0.49
C PHE A 86 -16.28 -8.69 0.68
N SER A 87 -16.23 -7.94 -0.42
CA SER A 87 -15.94 -6.51 -0.37
C SER A 87 -17.21 -5.80 0.08
N PRO A 88 -17.15 -4.78 0.95
CA PRO A 88 -18.30 -3.93 1.20
C PRO A 88 -18.74 -3.16 -0.06
N PHE A 89 -17.91 -3.12 -1.11
CA PHE A 89 -18.23 -2.54 -2.42
C PHE A 89 -18.54 -3.59 -3.50
N ASP A 90 -18.73 -4.86 -3.14
CA ASP A 90 -19.09 -5.88 -4.13
C ASP A 90 -20.39 -5.47 -4.83
N GLU A 91 -20.27 -5.07 -6.10
CA GLU A 91 -21.37 -4.50 -6.86
C GLU A 91 -22.51 -5.51 -7.01
N LYS A 92 -22.19 -6.79 -7.22
CA LYS A 92 -23.18 -7.83 -7.58
C LYS A 92 -23.82 -8.46 -6.36
N GLU A 93 -23.02 -8.78 -5.35
CA GLU A 93 -23.45 -9.59 -4.22
C GLU A 93 -23.89 -8.74 -3.02
N LEU A 94 -23.57 -7.43 -3.00
CA LEU A 94 -23.81 -6.59 -1.83
C LEU A 94 -24.42 -5.22 -2.17
N LYS A 95 -23.72 -4.36 -2.93
CA LYS A 95 -24.16 -2.98 -3.18
C LYS A 95 -25.43 -2.89 -4.03
N LYS A 96 -25.50 -3.58 -5.17
CA LYS A 96 -26.71 -3.56 -6.02
C LYS A 96 -27.93 -4.16 -5.31
N PRO A 97 -27.85 -5.33 -4.63
CA PRO A 97 -28.95 -5.82 -3.82
C PRO A 97 -29.41 -4.79 -2.77
N ALA A 98 -28.49 -4.21 -1.99
CA ALA A 98 -28.82 -3.22 -0.97
C ALA A 98 -29.52 -1.99 -1.56
N TRP A 99 -29.03 -1.50 -2.70
CA TRP A 99 -29.58 -0.35 -3.41
C TRP A 99 -30.99 -0.63 -3.98
N GLU A 100 -31.21 -1.76 -4.63
CA GLU A 100 -32.52 -2.16 -5.17
C GLU A 100 -33.58 -2.31 -4.05
N LYS A 101 -33.16 -2.91 -2.93
CA LYS A 101 -33.98 -3.06 -1.72
C LYS A 101 -34.32 -1.70 -1.09
N ALA A 102 -33.35 -0.81 -0.99
CA ALA A 102 -33.55 0.55 -0.47
C ALA A 102 -34.51 1.37 -1.34
N ASN A 103 -34.42 1.26 -2.66
CA ASN A 103 -35.36 1.87 -3.59
C ASN A 103 -36.79 1.35 -3.41
N THR A 104 -36.94 0.02 -3.32
CA THR A 104 -38.24 -0.62 -3.12
C THR A 104 -38.93 -0.10 -1.86
N ARG A 105 -38.14 0.15 -0.80
CA ARG A 105 -38.62 0.63 0.51
C ARG A 105 -38.62 2.16 0.64
N LYS A 106 -38.24 2.88 -0.41
CA LYS A 106 -38.07 4.35 -0.40
C LYS A 106 -37.17 4.82 0.75
N ALA A 107 -36.17 4.02 1.11
CA ALA A 107 -35.22 4.34 2.15
C ALA A 107 -34.30 5.47 1.70
N LYS A 108 -34.14 6.49 2.56
CA LYS A 108 -33.26 7.64 2.25
C LYS A 108 -31.81 7.20 2.05
N TYR A 109 -31.39 6.21 2.83
CA TYR A 109 -30.03 5.67 2.81
C TYR A 109 -30.04 4.15 2.69
N PHE A 110 -28.91 3.61 2.27
CA PHE A 110 -28.57 2.21 2.46
C PHE A 110 -27.14 2.08 2.92
N ALA A 111 -26.78 0.93 3.49
CA ALA A 111 -25.44 0.61 3.88
C ALA A 111 -25.10 -0.83 3.51
N THR A 112 -23.82 -1.06 3.29
CA THR A 112 -23.26 -2.39 3.07
C THR A 112 -22.21 -2.66 4.11
N SER A 113 -22.11 -3.90 4.59
CA SER A 113 -21.05 -4.26 5.53
C SER A 113 -20.61 -5.70 5.39
N ASN A 114 -19.31 -5.90 5.61
CA ASN A 114 -18.69 -7.21 5.70
C ASN A 114 -18.23 -7.55 7.13
N PHE A 115 -18.77 -6.86 8.15
CA PHE A 115 -18.36 -6.89 9.56
C PHE A 115 -16.97 -6.32 9.87
N GLN A 116 -16.17 -6.01 8.85
CA GLN A 116 -14.92 -5.27 8.99
C GLN A 116 -15.15 -3.78 8.77
N TRP A 117 -15.95 -3.45 7.76
CA TRP A 117 -16.34 -2.09 7.40
C TRP A 117 -17.84 -1.99 7.16
N LEU A 118 -18.42 -0.85 7.51
CA LEU A 118 -19.75 -0.42 7.08
C LEU A 118 -19.63 0.81 6.20
N ILE A 119 -20.19 0.73 5.00
CA ILE A 119 -20.19 1.82 4.02
C ILE A 119 -21.62 2.32 3.90
N TRP A 120 -21.81 3.61 4.20
CA TRP A 120 -23.10 4.26 4.18
C TRP A 120 -23.26 5.06 2.89
N PHE A 121 -24.35 4.82 2.16
CA PHE A 121 -24.66 5.43 0.87
C PHE A 121 -25.96 6.25 0.91
N ASN A 122 -26.03 7.26 0.05
CA ASN A 122 -27.24 8.03 -0.25
C ASN A 122 -27.98 7.40 -1.44
N THR A 123 -29.20 6.92 -1.21
CA THR A 123 -30.00 6.22 -2.23
C THR A 123 -30.28 7.09 -3.46
N GLU A 124 -30.59 8.38 -3.26
CA GLU A 124 -30.90 9.31 -4.35
C GLU A 124 -29.68 9.58 -5.22
N LYS A 125 -28.50 9.81 -4.61
CA LYS A 125 -27.26 10.00 -5.36
C LYS A 125 -26.88 8.76 -6.17
N THR A 126 -27.10 7.57 -5.61
CA THR A 126 -26.93 6.30 -6.34
C THR A 126 -27.93 6.16 -7.48
N ASN A 127 -29.20 6.57 -7.29
CA ASN A 127 -30.20 6.61 -8.36
C ASN A 127 -29.82 7.53 -9.52
N ARG A 128 -29.17 8.65 -9.20
CA ARG A 128 -28.64 9.60 -10.20
C ARG A 128 -27.37 9.11 -10.86
N MET A 129 -26.87 7.92 -10.51
CA MET A 129 -25.62 7.35 -11.01
C MET A 129 -24.44 8.31 -10.85
N GLU A 130 -24.43 9.07 -9.75
CA GLU A 130 -23.31 9.95 -9.42
C GLU A 130 -22.01 9.13 -9.25
N PRO A 131 -20.82 9.74 -9.38
CA PRO A 131 -19.57 9.07 -9.03
C PRO A 131 -19.62 8.43 -7.63
N GLU A 132 -18.97 7.27 -7.47
CA GLU A 132 -19.09 6.43 -6.26
C GLU A 132 -18.69 7.19 -4.99
N GLU A 133 -17.68 8.05 -5.06
CA GLU A 133 -17.24 8.93 -3.97
C GLU A 133 -18.29 9.95 -3.53
N ARG A 134 -19.27 10.26 -4.39
CA ARG A 134 -20.41 11.12 -4.05
C ARG A 134 -21.60 10.32 -3.51
N GLN A 135 -21.75 9.07 -3.95
CA GLN A 135 -22.77 8.15 -3.46
C GLN A 135 -22.54 7.79 -1.99
N VAL A 136 -21.27 7.60 -1.61
CA VAL A 136 -20.88 7.28 -0.23
C VAL A 136 -20.97 8.52 0.63
N VAL A 137 -21.73 8.42 1.71
CA VAL A 137 -21.84 9.44 2.75
C VAL A 137 -20.65 9.34 3.69
N ASP A 138 -20.45 8.18 4.31
CA ASP A 138 -19.33 7.94 5.22
C ASP A 138 -18.99 6.45 5.32
N LYS A 139 -17.86 6.14 5.98
CA LYS A 139 -17.33 4.79 6.18
C LYS A 139 -16.94 4.57 7.64
N PHE A 140 -17.28 3.41 8.17
CA PHE A 140 -17.06 3.07 9.58
C PHE A 140 -16.28 1.76 9.67
N HIS A 141 -15.08 1.82 10.24
CA HIS A 141 -14.37 0.60 10.63
C HIS A 141 -15.12 -0.04 11.79
N LEU A 142 -15.40 -1.32 11.64
CA LEU A 142 -16.11 -2.12 12.62
C LEU A 142 -15.16 -3.06 13.35
N SER A 143 -14.38 -3.88 12.64
CA SER A 143 -13.42 -4.79 13.26
C SER A 143 -12.43 -5.34 12.24
N ASN A 144 -11.49 -6.17 12.70
CA ASN A 144 -10.58 -6.95 11.84
C ASN A 144 -10.98 -8.43 11.79
N ILE A 145 -12.27 -8.73 11.96
CA ILE A 145 -12.77 -10.11 11.99
C ILE A 145 -12.59 -10.78 10.62
N GLU A 146 -12.14 -12.03 10.61
CA GLU A 146 -12.01 -12.83 9.38
C GLU A 146 -12.94 -14.04 9.37
N ASN A 147 -13.28 -14.57 10.54
CA ASN A 147 -14.23 -15.66 10.73
C ASN A 147 -15.39 -15.21 11.62
N LEU A 148 -16.63 -15.39 11.15
CA LEU A 148 -17.84 -15.04 11.89
C LEU A 148 -18.06 -15.87 13.15
N ASP A 149 -17.40 -17.02 13.28
CA ASP A 149 -17.41 -17.81 14.53
C ASP A 149 -16.94 -16.95 15.73
N ASP A 150 -16.00 -16.04 15.48
CA ASP A 150 -15.37 -15.17 16.47
C ASP A 150 -16.17 -13.88 16.75
N ILE A 151 -17.36 -13.69 16.15
CA ILE A 151 -18.09 -12.42 16.20
C ILE A 151 -18.47 -11.97 17.63
N GLU A 152 -18.55 -12.90 18.57
CA GLU A 152 -18.83 -12.60 19.98
C GLU A 152 -17.59 -12.52 20.88
N ASP A 153 -16.39 -12.84 20.35
CA ASP A 153 -15.13 -12.59 21.05
C ASP A 153 -15.00 -11.09 21.32
N ALA A 154 -14.72 -10.71 22.56
CA ALA A 154 -14.56 -9.33 23.00
C ALA A 154 -13.57 -8.54 22.12
N ARG A 155 -12.54 -9.21 21.56
CA ARG A 155 -11.56 -8.60 20.65
C ARG A 155 -12.17 -8.04 19.37
N PHE A 156 -13.21 -8.68 18.83
CA PHE A 156 -13.90 -8.22 17.61
C PHE A 156 -15.21 -7.50 17.93
N LYS A 157 -15.96 -8.02 18.91
CA LYS A 157 -17.25 -7.48 19.35
C LYS A 157 -17.14 -6.04 19.85
N ASN A 158 -16.14 -5.71 20.67
CA ASN A 158 -16.03 -4.36 21.24
C ASN A 158 -15.74 -3.28 20.17
N PRO A 159 -14.79 -3.48 19.24
CA PRO A 159 -14.67 -2.63 18.06
C PRO A 159 -15.98 -2.53 17.25
N LEU A 160 -16.64 -3.67 16.97
CA LEU A 160 -17.89 -3.72 16.19
C LEU A 160 -18.96 -2.81 16.80
N LEU A 161 -19.17 -2.93 18.11
CA LEU A 161 -20.12 -2.11 18.85
C LEU A 161 -19.81 -0.62 18.76
N ARG A 162 -18.54 -0.22 18.94
CA ARG A 162 -18.12 1.18 18.82
C ARG A 162 -18.31 1.73 17.41
N GLY A 163 -18.02 0.92 16.38
CA GLY A 163 -18.23 1.30 14.99
C GLY A 163 -19.70 1.48 14.62
N ILE A 164 -20.57 0.55 15.07
CA ILE A 164 -22.02 0.63 14.90
C ILE A 164 -22.57 1.86 15.64
N GLU A 165 -22.12 2.10 16.88
CA GLU A 165 -22.52 3.26 17.67
C GLU A 165 -22.20 4.57 16.95
N LYS A 166 -20.97 4.73 16.48
CA LYS A 166 -20.54 5.91 15.73
C LYS A 166 -21.38 6.10 14.46
N PHE A 167 -21.67 5.01 13.73
CA PHE A 167 -22.54 5.06 12.56
C PHE A 167 -23.95 5.56 12.90
N LEU A 168 -24.58 4.99 13.93
CA LEU A 168 -25.95 5.35 14.31
C LEU A 168 -26.03 6.80 14.82
N GLU A 169 -25.05 7.26 15.59
CA GLU A 169 -24.97 8.64 16.05
C GLU A 169 -24.85 9.62 14.86
N GLU A 170 -23.97 9.33 13.89
CA GLU A 170 -23.83 10.17 12.69
C GLU A 170 -25.07 10.11 11.79
N LEU A 171 -25.69 8.94 11.63
CA LEU A 171 -26.94 8.78 10.88
C LEU A 171 -28.05 9.67 11.44
N VAL A 172 -28.22 9.70 12.77
CA VAL A 172 -29.21 10.57 13.44
C VAL A 172 -28.89 12.04 13.20
N ARG A 173 -27.64 12.45 13.42
CA ARG A 173 -27.23 13.86 13.28
C ARG A 173 -27.46 14.37 11.85
N VAL A 174 -27.18 13.56 10.84
CA VAL A 174 -27.42 13.93 9.44
C VAL A 174 -28.91 13.86 9.08
N HIS A 175 -29.63 12.84 9.55
CA HIS A 175 -31.07 12.71 9.29
C HIS A 175 -31.88 13.88 9.87
N THR A 176 -31.57 14.29 11.09
CA THR A 176 -32.23 15.39 11.81
C THR A 176 -31.76 16.78 11.36
N GLY A 177 -30.77 16.87 10.48
CA GLY A 177 -30.21 18.13 9.99
C GLY A 177 -29.29 18.86 10.96
N ILE A 178 -28.92 18.23 12.09
CA ILE A 178 -27.92 18.77 13.04
C ILE A 178 -26.56 18.90 12.35
N LYS A 179 -26.22 17.94 11.48
CA LYS A 179 -25.01 17.93 10.68
C LYS A 179 -25.40 17.85 9.19
N PRO A 180 -24.74 18.60 8.29
CA PRO A 180 -24.91 18.36 6.86
C PRO A 180 -24.37 16.97 6.48
N GLU A 181 -24.84 16.44 5.36
CA GLU A 181 -24.26 15.22 4.79
C GLU A 181 -22.77 15.47 4.48
N PRO A 182 -21.84 14.66 5.03
CA PRO A 182 -20.42 14.84 4.77
C PRO A 182 -20.10 14.64 3.28
N LEU A 183 -19.08 15.37 2.82
CA LEU A 183 -18.48 15.16 1.51
C LEU A 183 -17.15 14.45 1.71
N LEU A 184 -16.98 13.29 1.09
CA LEU A 184 -15.70 12.58 1.10
C LEU A 184 -14.79 13.18 0.02
N PRO A 185 -13.58 13.64 0.37
CA PRO A 185 -12.61 14.07 -0.62
C PRO A 185 -12.26 12.91 -1.58
N ILE A 186 -12.08 13.25 -2.86
CA ILE A 186 -11.83 12.29 -3.95
C ILE A 186 -10.58 11.44 -3.65
N ASP A 187 -9.50 12.08 -3.18
CA ASP A 187 -8.28 11.41 -2.77
C ASP A 187 -8.49 10.47 -1.59
N GLU A 188 -9.19 10.92 -0.54
CA GLU A 188 -9.46 10.06 0.62
C GLU A 188 -10.30 8.84 0.28
N PHE A 189 -11.26 9.00 -0.64
CA PHE A 189 -12.07 7.87 -1.11
C PHE A 189 -11.24 6.92 -1.97
N LEU A 190 -10.45 7.43 -2.91
CA LEU A 190 -9.57 6.61 -3.75
C LEU A 190 -8.51 5.88 -2.91
N ILE A 191 -7.83 6.55 -1.98
CA ILE A 191 -6.88 5.94 -1.03
C ILE A 191 -7.54 4.76 -0.31
N PHE A 192 -8.76 4.97 0.20
CA PHE A 192 -9.49 3.91 0.89
C PHE A 192 -9.81 2.73 -0.02
N ARG A 193 -10.28 2.97 -1.26
CA ARG A 193 -10.55 1.90 -2.23
C ARG A 193 -9.27 1.14 -2.61
N LEU A 194 -8.14 1.83 -2.76
CA LEU A 194 -6.85 1.19 -3.03
C LEU A 194 -6.36 0.35 -1.85
N GLN A 195 -6.45 0.86 -0.62
CA GLN A 195 -6.10 0.11 0.59
C GLN A 195 -6.97 -1.16 0.76
N GLU A 196 -8.25 -1.08 0.43
CA GLU A 196 -9.15 -2.24 0.42
C GLU A 196 -8.69 -3.30 -0.58
N LYS A 197 -8.26 -2.89 -1.78
CA LYS A 197 -7.70 -3.79 -2.79
C LYS A 197 -6.37 -4.41 -2.36
N ILE A 198 -5.49 -3.63 -1.74
CA ILE A 198 -4.23 -4.12 -1.16
C ILE A 198 -4.52 -5.21 -0.13
N TYR A 199 -5.43 -4.95 0.80
CA TYR A 199 -5.81 -5.89 1.85
C TYR A 199 -6.34 -7.21 1.27
N ARG A 200 -7.24 -7.13 0.28
CA ARG A 200 -7.81 -8.33 -0.39
C ARG A 200 -6.76 -9.14 -1.14
N LEU A 201 -5.93 -8.46 -1.94
CA LEU A 201 -4.84 -9.12 -2.66
C LEU A 201 -3.85 -9.77 -1.69
N ALA A 202 -3.45 -9.07 -0.64
CA ALA A 202 -2.55 -9.61 0.38
C ALA A 202 -3.13 -10.87 1.05
N LYS A 203 -4.44 -10.93 1.31
CA LYS A 203 -5.08 -12.14 1.85
C LYS A 203 -4.92 -13.34 0.92
N TYR A 204 -5.13 -13.17 -0.39
CA TYR A 204 -4.92 -14.25 -1.36
C TYR A 204 -3.44 -14.63 -1.48
N TYR A 205 -2.56 -13.63 -1.58
CA TYR A 205 -1.12 -13.87 -1.71
C TYR A 205 -0.53 -14.57 -0.50
N LYS A 206 -0.96 -14.24 0.72
CA LYS A 206 -0.47 -14.88 1.95
C LYS A 206 -0.62 -16.38 1.91
N GLU A 207 -1.82 -16.86 1.60
CA GLU A 207 -2.12 -18.29 1.53
C GLU A 207 -1.32 -18.96 0.41
N ILE A 208 -1.20 -18.32 -0.76
CA ILE A 208 -0.45 -18.83 -1.91
C ILE A 208 1.05 -18.91 -1.61
N ILE A 209 1.63 -17.87 -1.01
CA ILE A 209 3.05 -17.80 -0.65
C ILE A 209 3.36 -18.84 0.42
N ARG A 210 2.52 -18.93 1.46
CA ARG A 210 2.67 -19.95 2.51
C ARG A 210 2.68 -21.34 1.91
N ASP A 211 1.69 -21.65 1.10
CA ASP A 211 1.57 -22.97 0.48
C ASP A 211 2.75 -23.30 -0.43
N LYS A 212 3.19 -22.35 -1.27
CA LYS A 212 4.38 -22.53 -2.13
C LYS A 212 5.65 -22.70 -1.31
N ALA A 213 5.86 -21.91 -0.25
CA ALA A 213 7.05 -22.00 0.60
C ALA A 213 7.19 -23.37 1.30
N HIS A 214 6.08 -24.04 1.61
CA HIS A 214 6.11 -25.38 2.20
C HIS A 214 6.23 -26.51 1.16
N LYS A 215 5.78 -26.30 -0.08
CA LYS A 215 5.70 -27.34 -1.13
C LYS A 215 6.84 -27.28 -2.14
N ASP A 216 7.47 -26.12 -2.33
CA ASP A 216 8.52 -25.89 -3.33
C ASP A 216 9.79 -25.37 -2.65
N ALA A 217 10.81 -26.24 -2.60
CA ALA A 217 12.09 -25.95 -1.97
C ALA A 217 12.88 -24.85 -2.70
N GLU A 218 12.75 -24.74 -4.03
CA GLU A 218 13.41 -23.69 -4.80
C GLU A 218 12.78 -22.33 -4.52
N PHE A 219 11.45 -22.26 -4.52
CA PHE A 219 10.71 -21.06 -4.15
C PHE A 219 11.04 -20.62 -2.72
N SER A 220 11.04 -21.55 -1.76
CA SER A 220 11.38 -21.26 -0.36
C SER A 220 12.79 -20.67 -0.22
N ARG A 221 13.78 -21.23 -0.93
CA ARG A 221 15.14 -20.71 -0.95
C ARG A 221 15.20 -19.29 -1.54
N LYS A 222 14.47 -19.02 -2.63
CA LYS A 222 14.38 -17.68 -3.24
C LYS A 222 13.70 -16.68 -2.30
N LEU A 223 12.61 -17.07 -1.65
CA LEU A 223 11.90 -16.25 -0.66
C LEU A 223 12.82 -15.89 0.52
N LYS A 224 13.54 -16.87 1.09
CA LYS A 224 14.49 -16.61 2.17
C LYS A 224 15.61 -15.67 1.75
N LYS A 225 16.14 -15.82 0.52
CA LYS A 225 17.15 -14.90 -0.04
C LYS A 225 16.60 -13.48 -0.19
N TRP A 226 15.37 -13.35 -0.70
CA TRP A 226 14.70 -12.07 -0.84
C TRP A 226 14.47 -11.39 0.52
N PHE A 227 14.07 -12.12 1.57
CA PHE A 227 13.97 -11.58 2.93
C PHE A 227 15.28 -10.95 3.42
N ILE A 228 16.41 -11.63 3.19
CA ILE A 228 17.75 -11.12 3.56
C ILE A 228 18.08 -9.84 2.77
N GLU A 229 17.72 -9.77 1.48
CA GLU A 229 17.92 -8.57 0.65
C GLU A 229 17.10 -7.37 1.18
N GLN A 230 15.92 -7.62 1.78
CA GLN A 230 15.12 -6.60 2.47
C GLN A 230 15.59 -6.32 3.91
N GLN A 231 16.73 -6.84 4.36
CA GLN A 231 17.22 -6.74 5.74
C GLN A 231 16.28 -7.37 6.79
N TRP A 232 15.60 -8.46 6.43
CA TRP A 232 14.70 -9.20 7.34
C TRP A 232 15.17 -10.63 7.60
N THR A 233 14.78 -11.15 8.76
CA THR A 233 14.90 -12.57 9.10
C THR A 233 13.65 -13.33 8.68
N PHE A 234 13.81 -14.51 8.08
CA PHE A 234 12.70 -15.38 7.69
C PHE A 234 12.60 -16.60 8.61
N THR A 235 11.50 -16.71 9.36
CA THR A 235 11.29 -17.77 10.37
C THR A 235 10.09 -18.66 10.06
N TYR A 236 9.55 -18.61 8.84
CA TYR A 236 8.32 -19.30 8.44
C TYR A 236 7.09 -18.94 9.29
N SER A 237 7.10 -17.76 9.90
CA SER A 237 5.97 -17.31 10.70
C SER A 237 4.83 -16.81 9.82
N ASN A 238 3.60 -16.80 10.34
CA ASN A 238 2.47 -16.18 9.64
C ASN A 238 2.71 -14.70 9.32
N ASN A 239 3.51 -14.01 10.15
CA ASN A 239 3.89 -12.63 9.92
C ASN A 239 4.82 -12.47 8.71
N ASP A 240 5.72 -13.43 8.47
CA ASP A 240 6.61 -13.40 7.30
C ASP A 240 5.79 -13.50 6.01
N PHE A 241 4.84 -14.43 5.94
CA PHE A 241 3.96 -14.57 4.79
C PHE A 241 3.08 -13.33 4.57
N GLU A 242 2.61 -12.71 5.66
CA GLU A 242 1.88 -11.44 5.62
C GLU A 242 2.72 -10.31 5.02
N LYS A 243 3.98 -10.14 5.45
CA LYS A 243 4.89 -9.12 4.92
C LYS A 243 5.10 -9.28 3.42
N ALA A 244 5.43 -10.50 2.98
CA ALA A 244 5.66 -10.79 1.56
C ALA A 244 4.39 -10.55 0.72
N ALA A 245 3.23 -10.97 1.24
CA ALA A 245 1.94 -10.78 0.58
C ALA A 245 1.56 -9.31 0.42
N ARG A 246 1.76 -8.51 1.48
CA ARG A 246 1.51 -7.07 1.46
C ARG A 246 2.43 -6.36 0.49
N GLN A 247 3.74 -6.61 0.52
CA GLN A 247 4.65 -5.99 -0.44
C GLN A 247 4.32 -6.37 -1.89
N THR A 248 3.92 -7.61 -2.14
CA THR A 248 3.45 -8.05 -3.46
C THR A 248 2.25 -7.21 -3.93
N ALA A 249 1.24 -7.03 -3.06
CA ALA A 249 0.06 -6.23 -3.38
C ALA A 249 0.39 -4.73 -3.56
N TYR A 250 1.22 -4.17 -2.68
CA TYR A 250 1.65 -2.76 -2.77
C TYR A 250 2.42 -2.47 -4.05
N LEU A 251 3.41 -3.30 -4.41
CA LEU A 251 4.18 -3.10 -5.64
C LEU A 251 3.30 -3.19 -6.88
N LEU A 252 2.41 -4.17 -6.94
CA LEU A 252 1.50 -4.31 -8.08
C LEU A 252 0.57 -3.09 -8.21
N ILE A 253 -0.06 -2.67 -7.11
CA ILE A 253 -0.98 -1.53 -7.10
C ILE A 253 -0.25 -0.24 -7.42
N ASN A 254 0.95 -0.03 -6.88
CA ASN A 254 1.79 1.13 -7.22
C ASN A 254 2.14 1.16 -8.70
N LYS A 255 2.55 0.04 -9.30
CA LYS A 255 2.87 -0.02 -10.74
C LYS A 255 1.65 0.31 -11.61
N ILE A 256 0.48 -0.25 -11.28
CA ILE A 256 -0.75 0.01 -12.02
C ILE A 256 -1.20 1.47 -11.85
N LEU A 257 -1.21 1.98 -10.62
CA LEU A 257 -1.60 3.36 -10.33
C LEU A 257 -0.64 4.35 -10.98
N PHE A 258 0.68 4.12 -10.86
CA PHE A 258 1.69 4.99 -11.47
C PHE A 258 1.58 5.00 -13.00
N TYR A 259 1.33 3.85 -13.62
CA TYR A 259 1.05 3.78 -15.05
C TYR A 259 -0.15 4.66 -15.44
N ASP A 260 -1.28 4.51 -14.73
CA ASP A 260 -2.52 5.22 -15.06
C ASP A 260 -2.37 6.75 -14.88
N VAL A 261 -1.68 7.17 -13.81
CA VAL A 261 -1.37 8.59 -13.58
C VAL A 261 -0.42 9.12 -14.65
N LEU A 262 0.67 8.40 -14.97
CA LEU A 262 1.63 8.80 -16.01
C LEU A 262 0.94 8.88 -17.38
N GLN A 263 0.11 7.90 -17.72
CA GLN A 263 -0.68 7.85 -18.93
C GLN A 263 -1.62 9.06 -19.04
N SER A 264 -2.28 9.46 -17.95
CA SER A 264 -3.17 10.63 -17.96
C SER A 264 -2.45 11.95 -18.25
N LYS A 265 -1.18 12.06 -17.84
CA LYS A 265 -0.35 13.26 -18.04
C LYS A 265 0.40 13.23 -19.37
N ARG A 266 0.57 12.04 -19.96
CA ARG A 266 1.26 11.79 -21.23
C ARG A 266 0.40 11.00 -22.20
N SER A 267 -0.88 11.38 -22.34
CA SER A 267 -1.88 10.61 -23.08
C SER A 267 -1.61 10.46 -24.58
N GLY A 268 -0.71 11.27 -25.15
CA GLY A 268 -0.23 11.13 -26.52
C GLY A 268 0.92 10.14 -26.71
N GLN A 269 1.53 9.66 -25.63
CA GLN A 269 2.66 8.71 -25.63
C GLN A 269 2.26 7.33 -25.10
N LEU A 270 1.24 7.25 -24.23
CA LEU A 270 0.86 6.01 -23.54
C LEU A 270 -0.59 5.63 -23.80
N ASP A 271 -0.80 4.35 -24.12
CA ASP A 271 -2.12 3.76 -24.29
C ASP A 271 -2.82 3.56 -22.95
N SER A 272 -4.15 3.73 -22.94
CA SER A 272 -4.95 3.44 -21.75
C SER A 272 -4.90 1.96 -21.41
N LEU A 273 -4.63 1.64 -20.14
CA LEU A 273 -4.49 0.27 -19.67
C LEU A 273 -5.83 -0.46 -19.77
N THR A 274 -5.89 -1.54 -20.55
CA THR A 274 -7.10 -2.36 -20.72
C THR A 274 -6.83 -3.84 -20.45
N ILE A 275 -7.79 -4.51 -19.81
CA ILE A 275 -7.79 -5.96 -19.62
C ILE A 275 -9.11 -6.51 -20.20
N PRO A 276 -9.08 -7.57 -21.03
CA PRO A 276 -10.30 -8.23 -21.51
C PRO A 276 -11.18 -8.76 -20.37
N ASP A 277 -12.50 -8.60 -20.50
CA ASP A 277 -13.44 -9.02 -19.45
C ASP A 277 -13.52 -10.55 -19.27
N ASP A 278 -13.23 -11.32 -20.31
CA ASP A 278 -13.18 -12.79 -20.29
C ASP A 278 -11.85 -13.36 -19.80
N LEU A 279 -10.83 -12.51 -19.59
CA LEU A 279 -9.54 -12.92 -19.05
C LEU A 279 -9.69 -13.39 -17.61
N THR A 280 -9.27 -14.64 -17.36
CA THR A 280 -9.34 -15.32 -16.06
C THR A 280 -8.03 -15.98 -15.63
N LYS A 281 -7.01 -15.98 -16.49
CA LYS A 281 -5.72 -16.67 -16.27
C LYS A 281 -4.66 -15.70 -15.78
N GLY A 282 -3.92 -16.11 -14.75
CA GLY A 282 -2.87 -15.29 -14.13
C GLY A 282 -1.74 -14.99 -15.12
N GLY A 283 -1.26 -15.99 -15.85
CA GLY A 283 -0.19 -15.80 -16.83
C GLY A 283 -0.56 -14.84 -17.98
N LEU A 284 -1.81 -14.88 -18.47
CA LEU A 284 -2.26 -13.93 -19.50
C LEU A 284 -2.38 -12.51 -18.95
N LEU A 285 -2.84 -12.37 -17.70
CA LEU A 285 -2.89 -11.07 -17.02
C LEU A 285 -1.49 -10.49 -16.87
N GLN A 286 -0.53 -11.31 -16.44
CA GLN A 286 0.88 -10.93 -16.33
C GLN A 286 1.42 -10.42 -17.66
N THR A 287 1.27 -11.19 -18.74
CA THR A 287 1.76 -10.79 -20.07
C THR A 287 1.14 -9.48 -20.54
N THR A 288 -0.16 -9.29 -20.28
CA THR A 288 -0.88 -8.06 -20.65
C THR A 288 -0.30 -6.84 -19.93
N LEU A 289 -0.19 -6.91 -18.60
CA LEU A 289 0.34 -5.80 -17.79
C LEU A 289 1.82 -5.54 -18.05
N GLN A 290 2.61 -6.61 -18.25
CA GLN A 290 4.03 -6.48 -18.55
C GLN A 290 4.25 -5.77 -19.89
N GLY A 291 3.38 -5.94 -20.89
CA GLY A 291 3.44 -5.19 -22.14
C GLY A 291 3.40 -3.67 -21.94
N TYR A 292 2.50 -3.19 -21.07
CA TYR A 292 2.40 -1.77 -20.71
C TYR A 292 3.64 -1.30 -19.92
N PHE A 293 4.08 -2.09 -18.93
CA PHE A 293 5.24 -1.74 -18.10
C PHE A 293 6.55 -1.72 -18.89
N ASP A 294 6.74 -2.67 -19.81
CA ASP A 294 7.91 -2.74 -20.69
C ASP A 294 7.99 -1.55 -21.64
N TYR A 295 6.84 -1.02 -22.07
CA TYR A 295 6.81 0.20 -22.88
C TYR A 295 7.36 1.40 -22.09
N VAL A 296 6.89 1.59 -20.85
CA VAL A 296 7.40 2.66 -19.96
C VAL A 296 8.89 2.51 -19.69
N LEU A 297 9.37 1.27 -19.45
CA LEU A 297 10.78 0.98 -19.27
C LEU A 297 11.64 1.34 -20.48
N LYS A 298 11.12 1.18 -21.71
CA LYS A 298 11.86 1.41 -22.95
C LYS A 298 11.86 2.88 -23.37
N GLU A 299 10.72 3.56 -23.19
CA GLU A 299 10.48 4.87 -23.82
C GLU A 299 10.56 6.05 -22.85
N ILE A 300 10.40 5.84 -21.53
CA ILE A 300 10.29 6.94 -20.55
C ILE A 300 11.33 6.86 -19.42
N ASP A 301 11.85 5.67 -19.12
CA ASP A 301 12.89 5.42 -18.10
C ASP A 301 12.40 5.59 -16.65
N TYR A 302 11.59 4.63 -16.17
CA TYR A 302 11.21 4.47 -14.75
C TYR A 302 11.65 3.11 -14.18
N GLU A 303 12.93 2.80 -14.27
CA GLU A 303 13.44 1.46 -13.96
C GLU A 303 13.23 1.04 -12.50
N THR A 304 13.48 1.94 -11.54
CA THR A 304 13.29 1.63 -10.11
C THR A 304 11.83 1.23 -9.80
N ILE A 305 10.87 1.70 -10.61
CA ILE A 305 9.45 1.35 -10.47
C ILE A 305 9.14 0.01 -11.14
N TYR A 306 9.53 -0.18 -12.40
CA TYR A 306 9.04 -1.27 -13.24
C TYR A 306 10.02 -2.46 -13.40
N SER A 307 11.23 -2.39 -12.85
CA SER A 307 12.14 -3.55 -12.81
C SER A 307 11.51 -4.71 -12.05
N ALA A 308 11.74 -5.95 -12.51
CA ALA A 308 11.22 -7.12 -11.82
C ALA A 308 11.93 -7.39 -10.49
N ASP A 309 11.14 -7.63 -9.46
CA ASP A 309 11.54 -8.25 -8.20
C ASP A 309 11.07 -9.71 -8.18
N PHE A 310 11.66 -10.54 -7.33
CA PHE A 310 11.21 -11.91 -7.07
C PHE A 310 9.70 -11.96 -6.75
N ILE A 311 9.21 -11.02 -5.95
CA ILE A 311 7.80 -10.98 -5.53
C ILE A 311 6.84 -10.56 -6.66
N ASP A 312 7.30 -9.94 -7.73
CA ASP A 312 6.44 -9.62 -8.89
C ASP A 312 5.91 -10.89 -9.58
N GLN A 313 6.68 -11.98 -9.53
CA GLN A 313 6.27 -13.28 -10.09
C GLN A 313 5.13 -13.92 -9.27
N ILE A 314 4.94 -13.48 -8.03
CA ILE A 314 3.90 -13.96 -7.13
C ILE A 314 2.59 -13.21 -7.39
N ALA A 315 2.66 -11.99 -7.91
CA ALA A 315 1.52 -11.11 -8.12
C ALA A 315 0.45 -11.67 -9.09
N PHE A 316 0.84 -12.61 -9.95
CA PHE A 316 -0.03 -13.18 -10.99
C PHE A 316 -0.20 -14.70 -10.87
N PRO A 317 -0.73 -15.22 -9.75
CA PRO A 317 -0.96 -16.65 -9.59
C PRO A 317 -2.11 -17.10 -10.50
N GLU A 318 -2.17 -18.41 -10.80
CA GLU A 318 -3.33 -19.04 -11.44
C GLU A 318 -4.51 -19.13 -10.46
N ASN A 319 -5.07 -17.97 -10.13
CA ASN A 319 -6.18 -17.81 -9.20
C ASN A 319 -7.16 -16.77 -9.76
N ARG A 320 -8.38 -17.22 -10.06
CA ARG A 320 -9.42 -16.36 -10.65
C ARG A 320 -9.80 -15.18 -9.76
N ALA A 321 -9.82 -15.36 -8.44
CA ALA A 321 -10.18 -14.27 -7.52
C ALA A 321 -9.14 -13.14 -7.58
N VAL A 322 -7.85 -13.47 -7.61
CA VAL A 322 -6.78 -12.46 -7.77
C VAL A 322 -6.92 -11.70 -9.09
N VAL A 323 -7.19 -12.41 -10.19
CA VAL A 323 -7.41 -11.77 -11.50
C VAL A 323 -8.59 -10.80 -11.48
N GLU A 324 -9.70 -11.18 -10.86
CA GLU A 324 -10.87 -10.29 -10.75
C GLU A 324 -10.60 -9.08 -9.85
N GLU A 325 -9.85 -9.21 -8.75
CA GLU A 325 -9.45 -8.05 -7.92
C GLU A 325 -8.61 -7.04 -8.71
N ILE A 326 -7.66 -7.52 -9.53
CA ILE A 326 -6.81 -6.64 -10.36
C ILE A 326 -7.65 -5.97 -11.46
N LYS A 327 -8.59 -6.69 -12.07
CA LYS A 327 -9.53 -6.11 -13.04
C LYS A 327 -10.41 -5.04 -12.39
N GLU A 328 -10.92 -5.30 -11.19
CA GLU A 328 -11.70 -4.31 -10.45
C GLU A 328 -10.88 -3.07 -10.11
N LEU A 329 -9.63 -3.23 -9.66
CA LEU A 329 -8.70 -2.11 -9.44
C LEU A 329 -8.59 -1.22 -10.68
N ILE A 330 -8.37 -1.81 -11.86
CA ILE A 330 -8.24 -1.04 -13.11
C ILE A 330 -9.56 -0.37 -13.48
N ARG A 331 -10.71 -1.01 -13.25
CA ARG A 331 -12.02 -0.38 -13.41
C ARG A 331 -12.24 0.78 -12.43
N ILE A 332 -11.72 0.71 -11.22
CA ILE A 332 -11.77 1.81 -10.23
C ILE A 332 -10.95 2.99 -10.75
N LEU A 333 -9.70 2.76 -11.16
CA LEU A 333 -8.80 3.82 -11.63
C LEU A 333 -9.34 4.55 -12.86
N LYS A 334 -9.93 3.82 -13.82
CA LYS A 334 -10.57 4.38 -15.02
C LYS A 334 -11.70 5.37 -14.77
N ARG A 335 -12.28 5.40 -13.56
CA ARG A 335 -13.32 6.37 -13.20
C ARG A 335 -12.73 7.75 -12.90
N TYR A 336 -11.42 7.83 -12.65
CA TYR A 336 -10.72 9.06 -12.30
C TYR A 336 -10.00 9.63 -13.52
N ASP A 337 -10.17 10.92 -13.74
CA ASP A 337 -9.39 11.67 -14.73
C ASP A 337 -8.21 12.35 -14.02
N PHE A 338 -7.10 11.63 -13.89
CA PHE A 338 -5.89 12.12 -13.23
C PHE A 338 -5.27 13.35 -13.94
N SER A 339 -5.63 13.64 -15.20
CA SER A 339 -5.17 14.85 -15.88
C SER A 339 -5.69 16.12 -15.19
N LYS A 340 -6.92 16.07 -14.64
CA LYS A 340 -7.59 17.16 -13.92
C LYS A 340 -7.25 17.23 -12.42
N ILE A 341 -6.56 16.22 -11.91
CA ILE A 341 -6.15 16.14 -10.51
C ILE A 341 -4.77 16.80 -10.35
N GLY A 342 -4.65 17.67 -9.35
CA GLY A 342 -3.40 18.36 -9.01
C GLY A 342 -2.33 17.40 -8.49
N PHE A 343 -1.04 17.74 -8.72
CA PHE A 343 0.09 16.93 -8.28
C PHE A 343 0.16 16.76 -6.76
N ASP A 344 -0.34 17.74 -6.00
CA ASP A 344 -0.44 17.66 -4.54
C ASP A 344 -1.40 16.54 -4.09
N ILE A 345 -2.52 16.38 -4.80
CA ILE A 345 -3.51 15.33 -4.53
C ILE A 345 -2.94 13.96 -4.90
N ILE A 346 -2.28 13.86 -6.06
CA ILE A 346 -1.61 12.63 -6.52
C ILE A 346 -0.52 12.21 -5.53
N GLY A 347 0.32 13.15 -5.10
CA GLY A 347 1.36 12.90 -4.10
C GLY A 347 0.78 12.36 -2.79
N ARG A 348 -0.32 12.97 -2.29
CA ARG A 348 -1.01 12.47 -1.09
C ARG A 348 -1.55 11.05 -1.27
N ILE A 349 -2.01 10.66 -2.45
CA ILE A 349 -2.49 9.30 -2.72
C ILE A 349 -1.36 8.29 -2.51
N PHE A 350 -0.19 8.50 -3.12
CA PHE A 350 0.95 7.59 -2.97
C PHE A 350 1.52 7.58 -1.55
N GLU A 351 1.61 8.74 -0.90
CA GLU A 351 2.12 8.87 0.47
C GLU A 351 1.23 8.16 1.50
N ARG A 352 -0.10 8.31 1.38
CA ARG A 352 -1.08 7.71 2.29
C ARG A 352 -1.53 6.32 1.88
N LEU A 353 -1.06 5.79 0.73
CA LEU A 353 -1.43 4.46 0.27
C LEU A 353 -1.05 3.38 1.30
N ILE A 354 0.13 3.50 1.93
CA ILE A 354 0.58 2.63 3.00
C ILE A 354 0.15 3.21 4.35
N PRO A 355 -0.79 2.55 5.08
CA PRO A 355 -1.24 3.02 6.39
C PRO A 355 -0.08 3.10 7.39
N GLN A 356 -0.15 4.06 8.31
CA GLN A 356 0.93 4.31 9.27
C GLN A 356 1.28 3.07 10.12
N GLU A 357 0.27 2.32 10.54
CA GLU A 357 0.41 1.10 11.34
C GLU A 357 1.17 -0.01 10.59
N GLU A 358 1.15 -0.01 9.26
CA GLU A 358 1.80 -1.02 8.44
C GLU A 358 3.25 -0.70 8.10
N ARG A 359 3.62 0.59 8.14
CA ARG A 359 4.96 1.06 7.77
C ARG A 359 6.04 0.36 8.60
N HIS A 360 5.82 0.22 9.91
CA HIS A 360 6.73 -0.51 10.81
C HIS A 360 6.87 -1.99 10.45
N ASN A 361 5.76 -2.66 10.10
CA ASN A 361 5.77 -4.08 9.71
C ASN A 361 6.55 -4.31 8.41
N LEU A 362 6.55 -3.32 7.52
CA LEU A 362 7.33 -3.29 6.29
C LEU A 362 8.76 -2.77 6.48
N GLY A 363 9.24 -2.65 7.72
CA GLY A 363 10.61 -2.20 8.02
C GLY A 363 10.87 -0.72 7.70
N GLN A 364 9.81 0.06 7.49
CA GLN A 364 9.92 1.48 7.14
C GLN A 364 9.80 2.34 8.40
N TYR A 365 10.94 2.83 8.88
CA TYR A 365 10.97 3.88 9.89
C TYR A 365 10.76 5.23 9.19
N PHE A 366 9.52 5.72 9.20
CA PHE A 366 9.25 7.05 8.68
C PHE A 366 9.71 8.09 9.70
N THR A 367 10.61 8.95 9.25
CA THR A 367 11.05 10.11 10.00
C THR A 367 9.92 11.15 10.04
N ASN A 368 9.68 11.77 11.20
CA ASN A 368 8.72 12.86 11.31
C ASN A 368 9.12 14.02 10.37
N PRO A 369 8.26 14.44 9.41
CA PRO A 369 8.53 15.54 8.49
C PRO A 369 8.97 16.84 9.18
N ASP A 370 8.45 17.15 10.36
CA ASP A 370 8.80 18.37 11.10
C ASP A 370 10.28 18.36 11.53
N ILE A 371 10.79 17.20 11.94
CA ILE A 371 12.20 17.02 12.30
C ILE A 371 13.08 17.12 11.05
N VAL A 372 12.61 16.54 9.94
CA VAL A 372 13.29 16.61 8.65
C VAL A 372 13.43 18.07 8.20
N ASP A 373 12.34 18.86 8.25
CA ASP A 373 12.36 20.27 7.86
C ASP A 373 13.35 21.09 8.67
N LEU A 374 13.41 20.86 9.99
CA LEU A 374 14.35 21.53 10.87
C LEU A 374 15.80 21.25 10.43
N ILE A 375 16.13 19.98 10.21
CA ILE A 375 17.47 19.56 9.77
C ILE A 375 17.81 20.18 8.40
N LEU A 376 16.86 20.14 7.46
CA LEU A 376 17.05 20.67 6.12
C LEU A 376 17.26 22.20 6.14
N GLY A 377 16.55 22.95 6.99
CA GLY A 377 16.77 24.40 7.13
C GLY A 377 18.17 24.77 7.65
N PHE A 378 18.81 23.88 8.41
CA PHE A 378 20.21 24.05 8.81
C PHE A 378 21.20 23.63 7.73
N CYS A 379 20.87 22.61 6.93
CA CYS A 379 21.78 22.04 5.94
C CYS A 379 21.71 22.77 4.59
N ILE A 380 20.53 22.94 4.01
CA ILE A 380 20.34 23.56 2.69
C ILE A 380 20.37 25.08 2.86
N LYS A 381 21.38 25.73 2.28
CA LYS A 381 21.54 27.19 2.30
C LYS A 381 21.19 27.84 0.97
N HIS A 382 21.34 27.09 -0.13
CA HIS A 382 21.04 27.58 -1.47
C HIS A 382 20.12 26.61 -2.22
N GLU A 383 19.33 27.16 -3.15
CA GLU A 383 18.38 26.40 -3.96
C GLU A 383 19.04 25.35 -4.86
N ASP A 384 20.31 25.56 -5.21
CA ASP A 384 21.15 24.69 -6.04
C ASP A 384 22.05 23.73 -5.24
N ASP A 385 22.04 23.81 -3.89
CA ASP A 385 22.81 22.89 -3.04
C ASP A 385 22.48 21.42 -3.37
N THR A 386 23.50 20.60 -3.60
CA THR A 386 23.33 19.18 -3.88
C THR A 386 23.16 18.38 -2.59
N VAL A 387 22.15 17.50 -2.53
CA VAL A 387 21.73 16.77 -1.32
C VAL A 387 21.75 15.27 -1.59
N VAL A 388 22.45 14.52 -0.73
CA VAL A 388 22.40 13.04 -0.72
C VAL A 388 21.74 12.56 0.56
N ASP A 389 20.77 11.65 0.40
CA ASP A 389 20.31 10.77 1.48
C ASP A 389 20.82 9.34 1.26
N PRO A 390 21.79 8.87 2.07
CA PRO A 390 22.43 7.57 1.88
C PRO A 390 21.62 6.38 2.38
N ALA A 391 20.48 6.62 3.03
CA ALA A 391 19.55 5.60 3.52
C ALA A 391 18.12 6.13 3.36
N CYS A 392 17.74 6.44 2.12
CA CYS A 392 16.62 7.34 1.85
C CYS A 392 15.25 6.79 2.21
N GLY A 393 15.10 5.48 2.39
CA GLY A 393 13.83 4.85 2.64
C GLY A 393 12.81 5.22 1.57
N ALA A 394 11.59 5.57 1.99
CA ALA A 394 10.53 6.06 1.12
C ALA A 394 10.74 7.52 0.62
N GLY A 395 11.89 8.12 0.90
CA GLY A 395 12.32 9.41 0.36
C GLY A 395 11.92 10.65 1.17
N THR A 396 11.57 10.53 2.46
CA THR A 396 11.05 11.67 3.24
C THR A 396 11.99 12.88 3.23
N PHE A 397 13.30 12.69 3.48
CA PHE A 397 14.28 13.79 3.41
C PHE A 397 14.33 14.43 2.02
N LEU A 398 14.32 13.61 0.97
CA LEU A 398 14.43 14.10 -0.41
C LEU A 398 13.18 14.83 -0.87
N VAL A 399 11.98 14.34 -0.53
CA VAL A 399 10.70 15.00 -0.83
C VAL A 399 10.59 16.33 -0.09
N ARG A 400 10.99 16.38 1.18
CA ARG A 400 11.00 17.63 1.95
C ARG A 400 12.07 18.59 1.44
N ALA A 401 13.24 18.10 1.02
CA ALA A 401 14.28 18.92 0.38
C ALA A 401 13.80 19.50 -0.94
N TYR A 402 13.09 18.71 -1.77
CA TYR A 402 12.45 19.17 -3.00
C TYR A 402 11.47 20.31 -2.71
N GLN A 403 10.58 20.13 -1.73
CA GLN A 403 9.61 21.16 -1.33
C GLN A 403 10.29 22.42 -0.80
N HIS A 404 11.33 22.27 0.03
CA HIS A 404 12.10 23.37 0.59
C HIS A 404 12.79 24.20 -0.50
N LYS A 405 13.46 23.53 -1.46
CA LYS A 405 14.11 24.19 -2.61
C LYS A 405 13.09 24.91 -3.51
N ARG A 406 11.93 24.30 -3.76
CA ARG A 406 10.84 24.95 -4.51
C ARG A 406 10.31 26.20 -3.81
N LEU A 407 10.28 26.22 -2.47
CA LEU A 407 9.89 27.40 -1.69
C LEU A 407 10.96 28.50 -1.69
N MET A 408 12.25 28.13 -1.79
CA MET A 408 13.34 29.09 -1.97
C MET A 408 13.23 29.81 -3.32
N ASN A 409 12.91 29.06 -4.38
CA ASN A 409 12.68 29.62 -5.71
C ASN A 409 11.57 28.90 -6.48
N LEU A 410 10.42 29.56 -6.56
CA LEU A 410 9.22 29.07 -7.25
C LEU A 410 9.39 28.97 -8.78
N ARG A 411 10.48 29.52 -9.34
CA ARG A 411 10.76 29.49 -10.79
C ARG A 411 11.67 28.34 -11.19
N THR A 412 12.30 27.66 -10.25
CA THR A 412 13.20 26.54 -10.56
C THR A 412 12.39 25.39 -11.16
N PRO A 413 12.70 24.94 -12.39
CA PRO A 413 12.00 23.83 -13.02
C PRO A 413 12.15 22.54 -12.21
N HIS A 414 11.15 21.66 -12.29
CA HIS A 414 11.10 20.39 -11.57
C HIS A 414 12.39 19.56 -11.75
N GLN A 415 12.86 19.45 -12.98
CA GLN A 415 14.02 18.67 -13.41
C GLN A 415 15.31 19.17 -12.78
N GLU A 416 15.46 20.48 -12.67
CA GLU A 416 16.64 21.10 -12.07
C GLU A 416 16.68 20.85 -10.57
N ILE A 417 15.52 20.81 -9.89
CA ILE A 417 15.47 20.38 -8.49
C ILE A 417 15.83 18.90 -8.37
N LEU A 418 15.26 18.00 -9.20
CA LEU A 418 15.60 16.58 -9.17
C LEU A 418 17.09 16.31 -9.42
N LYS A 419 17.73 17.09 -10.29
CA LYS A 419 19.17 17.02 -10.56
C LYS A 419 20.03 17.31 -9.33
N THR A 420 19.48 17.98 -8.30
CA THR A 420 20.18 18.27 -7.04
C THR A 420 19.93 17.26 -5.92
N LEU A 421 19.10 16.24 -6.13
CA LEU A 421 18.68 15.29 -5.09
C LEU A 421 19.08 13.86 -5.45
N TRP A 422 19.82 13.21 -4.56
CA TRP A 422 20.23 11.81 -4.70
C TRP A 422 19.81 10.99 -3.49
N GLY A 423 19.30 9.79 -3.74
CA GLY A 423 18.94 8.83 -2.71
C GLY A 423 19.60 7.49 -2.92
N VAL A 424 19.94 6.82 -1.84
CA VAL A 424 20.45 5.45 -1.84
C VAL A 424 19.66 4.65 -0.82
N ASP A 425 19.17 3.48 -1.22
CA ASP A 425 18.59 2.53 -0.28
C ASP A 425 18.90 1.09 -0.71
N ILE A 426 19.29 0.25 0.25
CA ILE A 426 19.61 -1.15 0.00
C ILE A 426 18.36 -1.97 -0.35
N ALA A 427 17.20 -1.57 0.18
CA ALA A 427 15.93 -2.26 -0.04
C ALA A 427 15.20 -1.68 -1.26
N LYS A 428 14.74 -2.58 -2.14
CA LYS A 428 14.08 -2.19 -3.40
C LYS A 428 12.74 -1.51 -3.16
N PHE A 429 11.97 -1.98 -2.19
CA PHE A 429 10.63 -1.46 -1.92
C PHE A 429 10.64 0.02 -1.47
N PRO A 430 11.44 0.44 -0.46
CA PRO A 430 11.58 1.85 -0.13
C PRO A 430 12.12 2.71 -1.28
N ALA A 431 13.16 2.25 -1.99
CA ALA A 431 13.71 2.96 -3.16
C ALA A 431 12.64 3.25 -4.22
N HIS A 432 11.81 2.25 -4.54
CA HIS A 432 10.65 2.37 -5.42
C HIS A 432 9.69 3.48 -4.98
N LEU A 433 9.35 3.54 -3.69
CA LEU A 433 8.48 4.59 -3.15
C LEU A 433 9.12 5.97 -3.22
N SER A 434 10.42 6.08 -2.94
CA SER A 434 11.17 7.34 -3.06
C SER A 434 11.13 7.88 -4.49
N THR A 435 11.35 7.01 -5.49
CA THR A 435 11.21 7.35 -6.91
C THR A 435 9.82 7.86 -7.23
N ILE A 436 8.76 7.16 -6.81
CA ILE A 436 7.38 7.63 -7.03
C ILE A 436 7.16 8.99 -6.36
N ASN A 437 7.47 9.12 -5.07
CA ASN A 437 7.17 10.31 -4.28
C ASN A 437 7.88 11.57 -4.79
N LEU A 438 9.03 11.44 -5.45
CA LEU A 438 9.70 12.54 -6.14
C LEU A 438 9.10 12.80 -7.53
N ALA A 439 8.93 11.76 -8.35
CA ALA A 439 8.45 11.87 -9.73
C ALA A 439 7.03 12.43 -9.84
N VAL A 440 6.15 12.13 -8.88
CA VAL A 440 4.73 12.57 -8.92
C VAL A 440 4.56 14.08 -8.73
N ASN A 441 5.61 14.82 -8.37
CA ASN A 441 5.55 16.27 -8.24
C ASN A 441 5.36 16.97 -9.59
N ASP A 442 5.80 16.38 -10.71
CA ASP A 442 5.50 16.85 -12.07
C ASP A 442 5.74 15.76 -13.15
N LEU A 443 4.72 14.93 -13.41
CA LEU A 443 4.80 13.86 -14.42
C LEU A 443 4.68 14.34 -15.87
N SER A 444 4.44 15.63 -16.10
CA SER A 444 4.22 16.20 -17.45
C SER A 444 5.52 16.40 -18.24
N VAL A 445 6.65 16.30 -17.55
CA VAL A 445 7.98 16.61 -18.04
C VAL A 445 8.72 15.33 -18.44
N ASP A 446 9.51 15.36 -19.52
CA ASP A 446 10.30 14.20 -19.97
C ASP A 446 11.44 13.82 -19.01
N GLU A 447 12.29 14.79 -18.63
CA GLU A 447 13.40 14.63 -17.66
C GLU A 447 12.89 14.57 -16.20
N ASN A 448 12.05 13.58 -15.89
CA ASN A 448 11.36 13.43 -14.59
C ASN A 448 11.89 12.28 -13.72
N TYR A 449 12.98 11.62 -14.11
CA TYR A 449 13.48 10.46 -13.39
C TYR A 449 14.32 10.86 -12.15
N PRO A 450 13.89 10.53 -10.92
CA PRO A 450 14.64 10.86 -9.72
C PRO A 450 15.92 10.00 -9.58
N GLN A 451 16.98 10.60 -9.02
CA GLN A 451 18.28 9.93 -8.87
C GLN A 451 18.34 9.04 -7.62
N ILE A 452 17.51 7.98 -7.63
CA ILE A 452 17.42 6.99 -6.54
C ILE A 452 18.12 5.69 -6.96
N LEU A 453 19.08 5.26 -6.15
CA LEU A 453 19.86 4.04 -6.34
C LEU A 453 19.39 2.95 -5.38
N ASN A 454 19.02 1.78 -5.92
CA ASN A 454 18.87 0.58 -5.11
C ASN A 454 20.23 -0.14 -4.98
N GLU A 455 21.02 0.25 -3.99
CA GLU A 455 22.39 -0.24 -3.76
C GLU A 455 22.78 -0.07 -2.30
N ASP A 456 23.78 -0.83 -1.84
CA ASP A 456 24.42 -0.58 -0.56
C ASP A 456 25.28 0.69 -0.65
N PHE A 457 24.97 1.70 0.16
CA PHE A 457 25.71 2.96 0.20
C PHE A 457 27.22 2.79 0.33
N PHE A 458 27.68 1.80 1.11
CA PHE A 458 29.12 1.55 1.32
C PHE A 458 29.82 1.04 0.05
N ASN A 459 29.08 0.56 -0.95
CA ASN A 459 29.62 0.18 -2.26
C ASN A 459 29.86 1.38 -3.19
N LEU A 460 29.36 2.56 -2.84
CA LEU A 460 29.58 3.78 -3.60
C LEU A 460 30.94 4.38 -3.23
N SER A 461 31.56 5.07 -4.19
CA SER A 461 32.82 5.76 -3.95
C SER A 461 32.95 6.95 -4.90
N PRO A 462 33.31 8.14 -4.39
CA PRO A 462 33.53 9.31 -5.23
C PRO A 462 34.80 9.22 -6.08
N LEU A 463 35.69 8.25 -5.78
CA LEU A 463 36.95 8.05 -6.51
C LEU A 463 36.70 7.59 -7.94
N GLU A 464 37.53 8.09 -8.86
CA GLU A 464 37.65 7.55 -10.21
C GLU A 464 38.14 6.09 -10.14
N LYS A 465 37.21 5.14 -10.24
CA LYS A 465 37.57 3.86 -10.84
C LYS A 465 37.99 4.19 -12.27
N ILE A 466 39.10 3.62 -12.73
CA ILE A 466 39.64 3.75 -14.10
C ILE A 466 38.47 3.79 -15.10
N GLY A 467 38.23 4.95 -15.76
CA GLY A 467 37.09 5.15 -16.67
C GLY A 467 36.33 6.49 -16.58
N GLY A 468 36.66 7.40 -15.65
CA GLY A 468 36.05 8.74 -15.59
C GLY A 468 34.56 8.74 -15.20
N ASP A 469 33.77 9.68 -15.72
CA ASP A 469 32.32 9.81 -15.42
C ASP A 469 31.49 8.59 -15.84
N GLU A 470 32.03 7.72 -16.70
CA GLU A 470 31.40 6.44 -17.04
C GLU A 470 31.46 5.41 -15.91
N ALA A 471 32.45 5.49 -15.02
CA ALA A 471 32.61 4.57 -13.89
C ALA A 471 31.69 4.90 -12.69
N ARG A 472 31.11 6.10 -12.67
CA ARG A 472 30.11 6.55 -11.67
C ARG A 472 28.68 6.27 -12.09
N LYS A 473 28.52 5.39 -13.08
CA LYS A 473 27.23 4.93 -13.53
C LYS A 473 26.99 3.54 -12.95
N LYS A 474 25.99 3.40 -12.10
CA LYS A 474 25.59 2.06 -11.61
C LYS A 474 24.54 1.49 -12.52
N GLY A 475 24.83 0.26 -12.93
CA GLY A 475 24.01 -0.53 -13.81
C GLY A 475 22.78 -1.06 -13.10
N LEU A 476 21.62 -0.51 -13.43
CA LEU A 476 20.33 -1.02 -13.03
C LEU A 476 19.92 -2.05 -14.12
N ALA A 477 19.64 -3.27 -13.70
CA ALA A 477 19.37 -4.38 -14.60
C ALA A 477 17.91 -4.35 -15.06
N THR A 478 17.69 -3.91 -16.31
CA THR A 478 16.36 -3.94 -16.89
C THR A 478 15.91 -5.37 -17.18
N LEU A 479 14.59 -5.57 -17.25
CA LEU A 479 13.98 -6.82 -17.74
C LEU A 479 14.38 -7.17 -19.19
N SER A 480 14.80 -6.17 -19.97
CA SER A 480 15.33 -6.37 -21.32
C SER A 480 16.81 -6.81 -21.36
N GLY A 481 17.47 -6.92 -20.21
CA GLY A 481 18.90 -7.20 -20.09
C GLY A 481 19.80 -6.00 -20.38
N LYS A 482 19.24 -4.82 -20.68
CA LYS A 482 19.99 -3.56 -20.75
C LYS A 482 20.33 -3.06 -19.34
N THR A 483 21.52 -2.48 -19.23
CA THR A 483 22.02 -1.87 -18.00
C THR A 483 21.85 -0.35 -18.11
N ILE A 484 20.92 0.25 -17.34
CA ILE A 484 20.80 1.71 -17.28
C ILE A 484 21.80 2.23 -16.27
N LEU A 485 22.42 3.35 -16.61
CA LEU A 485 23.61 3.86 -15.98
C LEU A 485 23.25 5.14 -15.22
N ILE A 486 22.89 5.03 -13.94
CA ILE A 486 22.54 6.20 -13.12
C ILE A 486 23.81 6.82 -12.52
N PRO A 487 24.14 8.09 -12.84
CA PRO A 487 25.25 8.80 -12.22
C PRO A 487 24.95 9.14 -10.75
N TYR A 488 25.96 9.08 -9.88
CA TYR A 488 25.89 9.64 -8.52
C TYR A 488 26.97 10.72 -8.32
N PRO A 489 26.76 11.67 -7.39
CA PRO A 489 27.53 12.90 -7.34
C PRO A 489 28.94 12.61 -6.82
N LYS A 490 29.93 13.31 -7.39
CA LYS A 490 31.35 13.26 -6.97
C LYS A 490 31.51 13.94 -5.61
N ALA A 491 30.84 15.08 -5.45
CA ALA A 491 30.84 15.87 -4.25
C ALA A 491 29.47 16.53 -4.07
N VAL A 492 29.04 16.72 -2.83
CA VAL A 492 27.75 17.29 -2.45
C VAL A 492 27.87 18.34 -1.36
N ASP A 493 26.89 19.23 -1.31
CA ASP A 493 26.80 20.29 -0.31
C ASP A 493 26.23 19.77 1.01
N CYS A 494 25.30 18.82 0.94
CA CYS A 494 24.61 18.25 2.10
C CYS A 494 24.56 16.73 2.05
N VAL A 495 24.87 16.08 3.18
CA VAL A 495 24.53 14.68 3.44
C VAL A 495 23.53 14.65 4.59
N VAL A 496 22.30 14.23 4.31
CA VAL A 496 21.19 14.25 5.26
C VAL A 496 20.54 12.87 5.33
N GLY A 497 19.76 12.58 6.36
CA GLY A 497 19.04 11.30 6.41
C GLY A 497 18.84 10.76 7.80
N ASN A 498 18.28 9.56 7.84
CA ASN A 498 18.09 8.78 9.06
C ASN A 498 18.71 7.38 8.87
N PRO A 499 20.04 7.24 9.03
CA PRO A 499 20.70 5.95 8.86
C PRO A 499 20.19 4.89 9.84
N PRO A 500 20.27 3.60 9.52
CA PRO A 500 19.78 2.53 10.39
C PRO A 500 20.51 2.48 11.74
N TYR A 501 19.77 2.12 12.80
CA TYR A 501 20.31 1.98 14.17
C TYR A 501 20.72 0.55 14.53
N THR A 502 20.91 -0.30 13.52
CA THR A 502 21.27 -1.71 13.69
C THR A 502 22.50 -1.87 14.58
N ARG A 503 22.36 -2.67 15.63
CA ARG A 503 23.47 -2.97 16.55
C ARG A 503 24.47 -3.88 15.86
N GLN A 504 25.72 -3.79 16.30
CA GLN A 504 26.83 -4.54 15.70
C GLN A 504 26.64 -6.08 15.69
N GLU A 505 25.82 -6.60 16.61
CA GLU A 505 25.49 -8.03 16.75
C GLU A 505 24.44 -8.44 15.70
N GLU A 506 23.47 -7.57 15.44
CA GLU A 506 22.36 -7.80 14.51
C GLU A 506 22.80 -7.74 13.04
N ILE A 507 23.89 -7.00 12.72
CA ILE A 507 24.39 -6.89 11.33
C ILE A 507 24.73 -8.26 10.75
N THR A 508 25.39 -9.13 11.54
CA THR A 508 25.77 -10.47 11.08
C THR A 508 24.55 -11.39 10.97
N GLU A 509 23.57 -11.24 11.86
CA GLU A 509 22.33 -12.02 11.84
C GLU A 509 21.44 -11.68 10.64
N ILE A 510 21.33 -10.39 10.32
CA ILE A 510 20.51 -9.90 9.20
C ILE A 510 21.12 -10.29 7.85
N THR A 511 22.44 -10.12 7.70
CA THR A 511 23.12 -10.37 6.42
C THR A 511 23.56 -11.82 6.24
N GLY A 512 23.58 -12.61 7.33
CA GLY A 512 23.98 -14.01 7.36
C GLY A 512 25.46 -14.24 7.02
N LYS A 513 26.30 -13.20 7.00
CA LYS A 513 27.72 -13.27 6.58
C LYS A 513 28.60 -12.31 7.38
N GLU A 514 29.53 -12.84 8.18
CA GLU A 514 30.56 -12.03 8.85
C GLU A 514 31.41 -11.21 7.86
N SER A 515 31.67 -11.76 6.68
CA SER A 515 32.45 -11.10 5.62
C SER A 515 31.82 -9.80 5.12
N TYR A 516 30.49 -9.66 5.21
CA TYR A 516 29.81 -8.41 4.86
C TYR A 516 30.22 -7.28 5.81
N LYS A 517 30.16 -7.54 7.13
CA LYS A 517 30.50 -6.55 8.15
C LYS A 517 31.93 -6.06 8.00
N GLU A 518 32.88 -6.97 7.77
CA GLU A 518 34.28 -6.59 7.59
C GLU A 518 34.50 -5.75 6.34
N SER A 519 33.89 -6.16 5.22
CA SER A 519 33.95 -5.40 3.96
C SER A 519 33.31 -4.01 4.09
N MET A 520 32.17 -3.92 4.77
CA MET A 520 31.48 -2.65 5.03
C MET A 520 32.35 -1.71 5.87
N ILE A 521 32.94 -2.19 6.96
CA ILE A 521 33.82 -1.40 7.83
C ILE A 521 35.04 -0.90 7.05
N GLU A 522 35.66 -1.77 6.24
CA GLU A 522 36.78 -1.40 5.39
C GLU A 522 36.37 -0.30 4.40
N LYS A 523 35.27 -0.50 3.66
CA LYS A 523 34.74 0.48 2.71
C LYS A 523 34.33 1.79 3.39
N ALA A 524 33.86 1.77 4.63
CA ALA A 524 33.50 2.98 5.36
C ALA A 524 34.75 3.76 5.78
N LEU A 525 35.68 3.10 6.47
CA LEU A 525 36.79 3.76 7.16
C LEU A 525 37.98 4.08 6.28
N PHE A 526 38.10 3.48 5.10
CA PHE A 526 39.25 3.67 4.22
C PHE A 526 38.88 4.37 2.91
N ASP A 527 39.72 5.31 2.52
CA ASP A 527 39.71 5.94 1.20
C ASP A 527 41.02 5.59 0.48
N GLY A 528 40.97 4.56 -0.37
CA GLY A 528 42.16 3.90 -0.88
C GLY A 528 43.02 3.34 0.26
N LYS A 529 44.27 3.80 0.39
CA LYS A 529 45.18 3.41 1.49
C LYS A 529 45.04 4.30 2.73
N ARG A 530 44.29 5.41 2.64
CA ARG A 530 44.15 6.38 3.72
C ARG A 530 43.05 5.93 4.67
N LYS A 531 43.35 5.84 5.96
CA LYS A 531 42.33 5.65 7.01
C LYS A 531 41.72 7.01 7.37
N LEU A 532 40.40 7.10 7.35
CA LEU A 532 39.65 8.32 7.62
C LEU A 532 39.29 8.51 9.10
N ALA A 533 39.04 7.41 9.81
CA ALA A 533 38.68 7.44 11.23
C ALA A 533 39.01 6.13 11.95
N ASP A 534 39.22 6.23 13.27
CA ASP A 534 39.39 5.10 14.18
C ASP A 534 38.07 4.79 14.91
N ILE A 535 37.22 3.96 14.28
CA ILE A 535 35.95 3.51 14.87
C ILE A 535 36.05 2.03 15.25
N SER A 536 35.57 1.71 16.46
CA SER A 536 35.50 0.33 16.97
C SER A 536 34.54 -0.52 16.14
N LYS A 537 34.92 -1.79 15.86
CA LYS A 537 34.02 -2.79 15.25
C LYS A 537 32.71 -3.02 16.03
N ARG A 538 32.63 -2.53 17.28
CA ARG A 538 31.43 -2.57 18.13
C ARG A 538 30.48 -1.39 17.92
N ALA A 539 30.85 -0.37 17.16
CA ALA A 539 29.96 0.75 16.86
C ALA A 539 28.74 0.29 16.05
N GLY A 540 27.60 0.94 16.27
CA GLY A 540 26.40 0.75 15.45
C GLY A 540 26.62 1.20 14.01
N ILE A 541 25.80 0.71 13.08
CA ILE A 541 26.01 0.94 11.64
C ILE A 541 26.00 2.43 11.26
N HIS A 542 25.17 3.25 11.91
CA HIS A 542 25.08 4.70 11.68
C HIS A 542 26.43 5.45 11.81
N ALA A 543 27.35 4.97 12.67
CA ALA A 543 28.67 5.59 12.83
C ALA A 543 29.51 5.48 11.55
N TYR A 544 29.38 4.37 10.82
CA TYR A 544 30.05 4.16 9.54
C TYR A 544 29.43 4.99 8.42
N PHE A 545 28.12 5.27 8.48
CA PHE A 545 27.45 6.17 7.54
C PHE A 545 28.03 7.59 7.59
N PHE A 546 28.34 8.11 8.79
CA PHE A 546 29.02 9.41 8.92
C PHE A 546 30.38 9.39 8.21
N VAL A 547 31.25 8.43 8.53
CA VAL A 547 32.60 8.37 7.96
C VAL A 547 32.58 8.12 6.46
N HIS A 548 31.67 7.28 5.97
CA HIS A 548 31.58 7.05 4.54
C HIS A 548 30.98 8.26 3.80
N GLY A 549 30.01 8.95 4.41
CA GLY A 549 29.40 10.14 3.82
C GLY A 549 30.34 11.35 3.71
N THR A 550 31.34 11.50 4.60
CA THR A 550 32.33 12.59 4.48
C THR A 550 33.12 12.53 3.17
N LYS A 551 33.25 11.34 2.57
CA LYS A 551 33.93 11.18 1.27
C LYS A 551 33.23 11.96 0.16
N PHE A 552 31.92 12.14 0.27
CA PHE A 552 31.10 12.83 -0.71
C PHE A 552 30.94 14.31 -0.38
N LEU A 553 31.28 14.80 0.82
CA LEU A 553 31.08 16.21 1.14
C LEU A 553 32.15 17.10 0.52
N LYS A 554 31.73 18.24 -0.02
CA LYS A 554 32.63 19.35 -0.35
C LYS A 554 33.23 19.94 0.93
N ASP A 555 34.36 20.64 0.80
CA ASP A 555 34.89 21.48 1.87
C ASP A 555 33.84 22.54 2.27
N GLY A 556 33.49 22.58 3.56
CA GLY A 556 32.40 23.44 4.07
C GLY A 556 30.99 22.85 3.92
N GLY A 557 30.86 21.63 3.39
CA GLY A 557 29.61 20.88 3.33
C GLY A 557 29.07 20.49 4.71
N ARG A 558 27.79 20.09 4.76
CA ARG A 558 27.04 19.95 6.02
C ARG A 558 26.44 18.55 6.16
N PHE A 559 26.43 18.05 7.39
CA PHE A 559 25.72 16.82 7.77
C PHE A 559 24.45 17.14 8.52
N GLY A 560 23.40 16.36 8.24
CA GLY A 560 22.13 16.42 8.95
C GLY A 560 21.55 15.03 9.18
N PHE A 561 22.02 14.33 10.22
CA PHE A 561 21.55 12.99 10.55
C PHE A 561 20.75 12.94 11.85
N ILE A 562 19.79 12.03 11.88
CA ILE A 562 19.12 11.61 13.11
C ILE A 562 19.80 10.35 13.62
N VAL A 563 20.34 10.41 14.84
CA VAL A 563 21.00 9.26 15.49
C VAL A 563 20.58 9.16 16.95
N SER A 564 20.66 7.94 17.48
CA SER A 564 20.31 7.58 18.86
C SER A 564 21.40 7.88 19.87
#